data_AF-A0A959QRH0-F1
#
_entry.id   AF-A0A959QRH0-F1
#
_cell.length_a   1.000
_cell.length_b   1.000
_cell.length_c   1.000
_cell.angle_alpha   90.00
_cell.angle_beta   90.00
_cell.angle_gamma   90.00
#
_symmetry.space_group_name_H-M   'P 1'
#
loop_
_entity.id
_entity.type
_entity.pdbx_description
1 polymer ?
#
loop_
_entity_poly.entity_id
_entity_poly.type
_entity_poly.pdbx_seq_one_letter_code
_entity_poly.pdbx_strand_id
1 'polypeptide(L)'
;MTKTTTQFRLVLLQAVAVLLFFNTASAATYTAVTSGNYNAASTWQGGLVPPTSVSGDNIVIPTGIGVQLNQNVELKSGASLTVIGSLVSTTGNSLSIVNSSLTGTGNITVDSFAANFTTGFTYTGTLTTKIFNSSNAVIGAASNIFISEKLYLRGGTMAINAGSVTLTGTNNTIIVEGGSVTVSGASLSLTTDYNVIYQNANATTGLELSGSGLKNIDVNVGGGKTVSLGADLVVNGTLNLTSGTLSLNNNNLTFNATGNLGAGGGGVFYSTSGSDITVNSTTGLSDNLRFTTGGNTVDDFTINLGDSTAKVGIESETNVSGTLSLQSGRVDVDNNKLALQPGAMVSGGSAKSYVITSGGGSLAMQVTGGSAETFHVGTNNRYTPATVNSVSGSVNSVFGVSAFGDVKAVGSTGETVAATQPVVSNTWMIAPNTATGVTADIELYWHADMEVNSFNRAMAYISHYTGGNWDTYGAAAATVASNGMYKISRMGLTSFSPFAVFDQNTKVSVNNITADKGVDIYPNPASNTLYIRNASNATAEIVNIAGKKVLSTEVSNNTGIDISTLSNGLYFIRLSGDDVKATFKFIKRQ
;
A
#
# COMPACT_ATOMS: atom_id res chain seq x y z
N MET A 1 -84.26 -24.10 52.46
CA MET A 1 -83.68 -24.98 51.42
C MET A 1 -83.14 -24.12 50.29
N THR A 2 -81.93 -23.60 50.45
CA THR A 2 -81.32 -22.68 49.46
C THR A 2 -79.82 -22.67 49.73
N LYS A 3 -79.13 -23.76 49.39
CA LYS A 3 -77.65 -23.82 49.39
C LYS A 3 -77.07 -24.98 48.57
N THR A 4 -77.76 -25.43 47.52
CA THR A 4 -77.31 -26.56 46.67
C THR A 4 -77.30 -26.27 45.17
N THR A 5 -77.51 -25.03 44.74
CA THR A 5 -77.54 -24.67 43.30
C THR A 5 -76.32 -23.86 42.81
N THR A 6 -75.45 -23.40 43.70
CA THR A 6 -74.31 -22.53 43.31
C THR A 6 -73.01 -23.30 43.06
N GLN A 7 -72.83 -24.50 43.64
CA GLN A 7 -71.59 -25.27 43.44
C GLN A 7 -71.57 -26.14 42.17
N PHE A 8 -72.71 -26.47 41.58
CA PHE A 8 -72.76 -27.20 40.30
C PHE A 8 -72.47 -26.33 39.07
N ARG A 9 -72.63 -24.99 39.17
CA ARG A 9 -72.28 -24.07 38.07
C ARG A 9 -70.78 -23.75 38.01
N LEU A 10 -70.04 -23.89 39.11
CA LEU A 10 -68.60 -23.60 39.13
C LEU A 10 -67.75 -24.78 38.62
N VAL A 11 -68.17 -26.02 38.89
CA VAL A 11 -67.48 -27.23 38.41
C VAL A 11 -67.74 -27.46 36.91
N LEU A 12 -68.92 -27.11 36.40
CA LEU A 12 -69.20 -27.17 34.96
C LEU A 12 -68.45 -26.08 34.18
N LEU A 13 -68.24 -24.88 34.76
CA LEU A 13 -67.50 -23.80 34.11
C LEU A 13 -65.97 -24.05 34.11
N GLN A 14 -65.44 -24.74 35.12
CA GLN A 14 -64.03 -25.19 35.12
C GLN A 14 -63.80 -26.41 34.22
N ALA A 15 -64.77 -27.32 34.09
CA ALA A 15 -64.68 -28.41 33.11
C ALA A 15 -64.80 -27.92 31.65
N VAL A 16 -65.55 -26.83 31.41
CA VAL A 16 -65.65 -26.19 30.09
C VAL A 16 -64.45 -25.27 29.79
N ALA A 17 -63.81 -24.68 30.81
CA ALA A 17 -62.58 -23.89 30.63
C ALA A 17 -61.32 -24.75 30.41
N VAL A 18 -61.31 -26.01 30.85
CA VAL A 18 -60.23 -26.98 30.53
C VAL A 18 -60.42 -27.62 29.14
N LEU A 19 -61.60 -27.43 28.52
CA LEU A 19 -61.86 -27.79 27.11
C LEU A 19 -61.58 -26.64 26.13
N LEU A 20 -60.93 -25.54 26.55
CA LEU A 20 -60.43 -24.51 25.67
C LEU A 20 -59.00 -24.83 25.22
N PHE A 21 -58.92 -25.58 24.13
CA PHE A 21 -57.81 -25.59 23.17
C PHE A 21 -56.38 -25.70 23.74
N PHE A 22 -56.01 -26.90 24.20
CA PHE A 22 -54.71 -27.43 23.77
C PHE A 22 -54.86 -28.00 22.35
N ASN A 23 -55.09 -27.12 21.36
CA ASN A 23 -54.66 -27.43 20.01
C ASN A 23 -53.14 -27.32 20.05
N THR A 24 -52.47 -28.40 20.46
CA THR A 24 -51.18 -28.68 19.86
C THR A 24 -51.50 -28.95 18.40
N ALA A 25 -51.46 -27.90 17.58
CA ALA A 25 -51.62 -28.05 16.15
C ALA A 25 -50.53 -29.05 15.73
N SER A 26 -50.94 -30.27 15.40
CA SER A 26 -50.04 -31.26 14.84
C SER A 26 -49.41 -30.63 13.60
N ALA A 27 -48.08 -30.73 13.48
CA ALA A 27 -47.36 -30.29 12.29
C ALA A 27 -48.08 -30.79 11.03
N ALA A 28 -48.49 -29.87 10.14
CA ALA A 28 -49.07 -30.28 8.88
C ALA A 28 -47.98 -30.94 8.03
N THR A 29 -48.32 -32.03 7.33
CA THR A 29 -47.38 -32.72 6.44
C THR A 29 -47.88 -32.61 5.01
N TYR A 30 -47.12 -31.90 4.18
CA TYR A 30 -47.37 -31.72 2.76
C TYR A 30 -46.53 -32.74 1.97
N THR A 31 -47.19 -33.77 1.44
CA THR A 31 -46.53 -34.83 0.67
C THR A 31 -46.81 -34.64 -0.82
N ALA A 32 -45.76 -34.54 -1.63
CA ALA A 32 -45.90 -34.48 -3.08
C ALA A 32 -46.32 -35.87 -3.62
N VAL A 33 -47.37 -35.91 -4.44
CA VAL A 33 -47.94 -37.15 -5.01
C VAL A 33 -47.80 -37.22 -6.54
N THR A 34 -47.60 -36.07 -7.19
CA THR A 34 -47.40 -35.96 -8.65
C THR A 34 -46.32 -34.93 -8.92
N SER A 35 -45.44 -35.18 -9.92
CA SER A 35 -44.48 -34.18 -10.36
C SER A 35 -45.18 -32.93 -10.90
N GLY A 36 -44.72 -31.74 -10.51
CA GLY A 36 -45.39 -30.50 -10.86
C GLY A 36 -44.85 -29.27 -10.13
N ASN A 37 -45.50 -28.13 -10.36
CA ASN A 37 -45.14 -26.87 -9.72
C ASN A 37 -45.42 -26.89 -8.22
N TYR A 38 -44.55 -26.26 -7.44
CA TYR A 38 -44.69 -26.16 -5.98
C TYR A 38 -46.02 -25.52 -5.56
N ASN A 39 -46.51 -24.52 -6.30
CA ASN A 39 -47.78 -23.86 -5.98
C ASN A 39 -49.04 -24.53 -6.56
N ALA A 40 -48.90 -25.67 -7.24
CA ALA A 40 -50.04 -26.36 -7.85
C ALA A 40 -50.65 -27.36 -6.88
N ALA A 41 -51.96 -27.26 -6.64
CA ALA A 41 -52.70 -28.21 -5.79
C ALA A 41 -52.57 -29.66 -6.27
N SER A 42 -52.46 -29.90 -7.58
CA SER A 42 -52.28 -31.23 -8.16
C SER A 42 -50.96 -31.92 -7.77
N THR A 43 -49.96 -31.16 -7.35
CA THR A 43 -48.66 -31.67 -6.90
C THR A 43 -48.77 -32.35 -5.53
N TRP A 44 -49.71 -31.91 -4.68
CA TRP A 44 -49.73 -32.23 -3.26
C TRP A 44 -50.93 -33.09 -2.84
N GLN A 45 -50.70 -33.98 -1.89
CA GLN A 45 -51.72 -34.86 -1.34
C GLN A 45 -52.93 -34.05 -0.83
N GLY A 46 -54.13 -34.44 -1.27
CA GLY A 46 -55.37 -33.78 -0.87
C GLY A 46 -55.52 -32.34 -1.39
N GLY A 47 -54.67 -31.88 -2.33
CA GLY A 47 -54.72 -30.52 -2.85
C GLY A 47 -54.15 -29.46 -1.91
N LEU A 48 -53.52 -29.86 -0.79
CA LEU A 48 -52.97 -28.95 0.20
C LEU A 48 -51.61 -28.42 -0.25
N VAL A 49 -51.58 -27.18 -0.72
CA VAL A 49 -50.33 -26.53 -1.17
C VAL A 49 -49.55 -26.01 0.04
N PRO A 50 -48.27 -26.38 0.23
CA PRO A 50 -47.46 -25.84 1.30
C PRO A 50 -47.22 -24.33 1.12
N PRO A 51 -47.17 -23.56 2.23
CA PRO A 51 -46.87 -22.12 2.18
C PRO A 51 -45.44 -21.86 1.69
N THR A 52 -45.17 -20.63 1.29
CA THR A 52 -43.80 -20.16 0.97
C THR A 52 -42.97 -19.88 2.21
N SER A 53 -43.60 -19.49 3.32
CA SER A 53 -42.95 -19.34 4.62
C SER A 53 -43.46 -20.45 5.56
N VAL A 54 -42.73 -21.54 5.64
CA VAL A 54 -43.10 -22.76 6.36
C VAL A 54 -42.56 -22.69 7.79
N SER A 55 -43.42 -22.91 8.78
CA SER A 55 -43.05 -22.86 10.19
C SER A 55 -43.77 -23.97 10.95
N GLY A 56 -43.04 -24.86 11.61
CA GLY A 56 -43.61 -25.99 12.34
C GLY A 56 -44.21 -27.12 11.48
N ASP A 57 -44.18 -27.00 10.15
CA ASP A 57 -44.75 -27.96 9.21
C ASP A 57 -43.69 -28.75 8.44
N ASN A 58 -44.08 -29.91 7.90
CA ASN A 58 -43.21 -30.83 7.17
C ASN A 58 -43.53 -30.86 5.68
N ILE A 59 -42.52 -30.80 4.83
CA ILE A 59 -42.63 -31.00 3.39
C ILE A 59 -41.88 -32.26 2.99
N VAL A 60 -42.52 -33.15 2.24
CA VAL A 60 -41.94 -34.41 1.78
C VAL A 60 -42.06 -34.52 0.26
N ILE A 61 -40.92 -34.72 -0.41
CA ILE A 61 -40.83 -35.01 -1.85
C ILE A 61 -40.32 -36.46 -2.01
N PRO A 62 -41.22 -37.43 -2.26
CA PRO A 62 -40.87 -38.83 -2.35
C PRO A 62 -39.99 -39.18 -3.55
N THR A 63 -39.45 -40.40 -3.56
CA THR A 63 -38.71 -40.94 -4.71
C THR A 63 -39.55 -40.91 -5.99
N GLY A 64 -38.92 -40.62 -7.13
CA GLY A 64 -39.58 -40.53 -8.43
C GLY A 64 -40.43 -39.28 -8.67
N ILE A 65 -40.62 -38.42 -7.67
CA ILE A 65 -41.40 -37.17 -7.79
C ILE A 65 -40.47 -35.97 -7.95
N GLY A 66 -40.75 -35.14 -8.96
CA GLY A 66 -40.05 -33.89 -9.22
C GLY A 66 -40.94 -32.68 -8.95
N VAL A 67 -40.56 -31.86 -7.97
CA VAL A 67 -41.23 -30.59 -7.66
C VAL A 67 -40.46 -29.44 -8.27
N GLN A 68 -41.15 -28.62 -9.06
CA GLN A 68 -40.62 -27.41 -9.64
C GLN A 68 -40.85 -26.23 -8.69
N LEU A 69 -39.78 -25.70 -8.11
CA LEU A 69 -39.75 -24.52 -7.26
C LEU A 69 -39.93 -23.26 -8.11
N ASN A 70 -41.20 -22.88 -8.34
CA ASN A 70 -41.62 -21.71 -9.11
C ASN A 70 -41.92 -20.47 -8.24
N GLN A 71 -41.53 -20.51 -6.96
CA GLN A 71 -41.58 -19.40 -6.01
C GLN A 71 -40.50 -19.58 -4.93
N ASN A 72 -40.07 -18.50 -4.30
CA ASN A 72 -39.13 -18.57 -3.17
C ASN A 72 -39.79 -19.28 -1.98
N VAL A 73 -39.02 -20.14 -1.31
CA VAL A 73 -39.49 -20.89 -0.14
C VAL A 73 -38.50 -20.73 1.00
N GLU A 74 -39.04 -20.45 2.19
CA GLU A 74 -38.31 -20.28 3.44
C GLU A 74 -38.87 -21.25 4.49
N LEU A 75 -38.00 -22.08 5.06
CA LEU A 75 -38.28 -22.92 6.21
C LEU A 75 -37.75 -22.25 7.47
N LYS A 76 -38.63 -22.09 8.46
CA LYS A 76 -38.36 -21.48 9.76
C LYS A 76 -38.36 -22.53 10.86
N SER A 77 -38.17 -22.07 12.10
CA SER A 77 -38.13 -22.90 13.30
C SER A 77 -39.23 -23.98 13.32
N GLY A 78 -38.82 -25.22 13.57
CA GLY A 78 -39.70 -26.39 13.67
C GLY A 78 -40.18 -26.95 12.33
N ALA A 79 -39.91 -26.31 11.19
CA ALA A 79 -40.22 -26.87 9.89
C ALA A 79 -39.20 -27.94 9.47
N SER A 80 -39.61 -28.85 8.58
CA SER A 80 -38.70 -29.80 7.93
C SER A 80 -38.95 -29.95 6.43
N LEU A 81 -37.88 -30.16 5.67
CA LEU A 81 -37.92 -30.53 4.26
C LEU A 81 -37.21 -31.87 4.07
N THR A 82 -37.92 -32.84 3.50
CA THR A 82 -37.39 -34.15 3.12
C THR A 82 -37.41 -34.28 1.60
N VAL A 83 -36.24 -34.39 0.97
CA VAL A 83 -36.12 -34.56 -0.49
C VAL A 83 -35.49 -35.91 -0.82
N ILE A 84 -36.31 -36.85 -1.29
CA ILE A 84 -35.87 -38.17 -1.80
C ILE A 84 -35.94 -38.18 -3.34
N GLY A 85 -36.91 -37.47 -3.92
CA GLY A 85 -37.03 -37.22 -5.36
C GLY A 85 -36.16 -36.05 -5.82
N SER A 86 -36.76 -35.05 -6.49
CA SER A 86 -36.05 -33.83 -6.90
C SER A 86 -36.83 -32.55 -6.60
N LEU A 87 -36.12 -31.52 -6.14
CA LEU A 87 -36.61 -30.14 -6.03
C LEU A 87 -35.79 -29.25 -6.95
N VAL A 88 -36.40 -28.70 -8.00
CA VAL A 88 -35.68 -27.98 -9.07
C VAL A 88 -36.26 -26.59 -9.27
N SER A 89 -35.42 -25.56 -9.40
CA SER A 89 -35.82 -24.23 -9.85
C SER A 89 -35.23 -23.93 -11.23
N THR A 90 -36.08 -23.46 -12.15
CA THR A 90 -35.70 -23.01 -13.50
C THR A 90 -35.89 -21.51 -13.69
N THR A 91 -36.51 -20.83 -12.72
CA THR A 91 -36.89 -19.41 -12.79
C THR A 91 -36.19 -18.55 -11.74
N GLY A 92 -35.02 -18.96 -11.26
CA GLY A 92 -34.23 -18.14 -10.34
C GLY A 92 -34.70 -18.15 -8.88
N ASN A 93 -35.52 -19.12 -8.45
CA ASN A 93 -36.08 -19.10 -7.10
C ASN A 93 -35.12 -19.65 -6.04
N SER A 94 -35.26 -19.12 -4.84
CA SER A 94 -34.44 -19.44 -3.68
C SER A 94 -35.10 -20.42 -2.71
N LEU A 95 -34.26 -21.20 -2.03
CA LEU A 95 -34.63 -22.03 -0.89
C LEU A 95 -33.82 -21.56 0.34
N SER A 96 -34.52 -21.15 1.38
CA SER A 96 -33.92 -20.70 2.64
C SER A 96 -34.27 -21.67 3.77
N ILE A 97 -33.26 -22.17 4.48
CA ILE A 97 -33.40 -23.08 5.62
C ILE A 97 -32.85 -22.37 6.86
N VAL A 98 -33.74 -21.93 7.74
CA VAL A 98 -33.43 -21.18 8.96
C VAL A 98 -33.95 -21.92 10.19
N ASN A 99 -33.04 -22.38 11.06
CA ASN A 99 -33.34 -23.13 12.28
C ASN A 99 -34.33 -24.30 12.04
N SER A 100 -34.19 -24.96 10.89
CA SER A 100 -35.08 -26.02 10.40
C SER A 100 -34.27 -27.21 9.90
N SER A 101 -34.95 -28.32 9.63
CA SER A 101 -34.30 -29.57 9.22
C SER A 101 -34.35 -29.79 7.72
N LEU A 102 -33.22 -30.25 7.15
CA LEU A 102 -33.14 -30.72 5.76
C LEU A 102 -32.63 -32.17 5.77
N THR A 103 -33.42 -33.06 5.17
CA THR A 103 -33.15 -34.51 5.13
C THR A 103 -33.41 -35.09 3.75
N GLY A 104 -32.97 -36.34 3.54
CA GLY A 104 -33.20 -37.09 2.30
C GLY A 104 -31.94 -37.30 1.46
N THR A 105 -32.11 -37.99 0.33
CA THR A 105 -31.03 -38.49 -0.54
C THR A 105 -31.16 -38.00 -1.98
N GLY A 106 -32.22 -37.25 -2.29
CA GLY A 106 -32.57 -36.81 -3.64
C GLY A 106 -31.72 -35.66 -4.16
N ASN A 107 -32.20 -34.99 -5.21
CA ASN A 107 -31.50 -33.87 -5.83
C ASN A 107 -32.20 -32.54 -5.53
N ILE A 108 -31.44 -31.54 -5.08
CA ILE A 108 -31.91 -30.17 -4.96
C ILE A 108 -31.11 -29.32 -5.94
N THR A 109 -31.80 -28.61 -6.83
CA THR A 109 -31.19 -27.67 -7.77
C THR A 109 -31.95 -26.36 -7.69
N VAL A 110 -31.36 -25.34 -7.08
CA VAL A 110 -32.01 -24.03 -6.89
C VAL A 110 -31.08 -22.92 -7.37
N ASP A 111 -31.61 -21.73 -7.57
CA ASP A 111 -30.76 -20.59 -7.95
C ASP A 111 -29.91 -20.13 -6.76
N SER A 112 -30.57 -19.96 -5.61
CA SER A 112 -29.95 -19.51 -4.38
C SER A 112 -30.37 -20.39 -3.21
N PHE A 113 -29.41 -20.84 -2.41
CA PHE A 113 -29.63 -21.60 -1.18
C PHE A 113 -29.12 -20.77 0.01
N ALA A 114 -29.98 -20.55 1.01
CA ALA A 114 -29.60 -19.87 2.24
C ALA A 114 -29.65 -20.85 3.41
N ALA A 115 -28.55 -20.91 4.17
CA ALA A 115 -28.29 -21.88 5.21
C ALA A 115 -27.99 -21.16 6.53
N ASN A 116 -28.91 -21.28 7.47
CA ASN A 116 -28.76 -20.80 8.83
C ASN A 116 -29.30 -21.86 9.81
N PHE A 117 -28.55 -22.93 9.99
CA PHE A 117 -28.90 -24.05 10.86
C PHE A 117 -27.64 -24.65 11.48
N THR A 118 -27.70 -24.96 12.76
CA THR A 118 -26.60 -25.65 13.48
C THR A 118 -26.90 -27.12 13.74
N THR A 119 -28.16 -27.52 13.63
CA THR A 119 -28.65 -28.90 13.76
C THR A 119 -29.71 -29.17 12.68
N GLY A 120 -30.10 -30.44 12.50
CA GLY A 120 -31.17 -30.80 11.56
C GLY A 120 -30.74 -30.99 10.11
N PHE A 121 -29.45 -30.84 9.79
CA PHE A 121 -28.91 -31.21 8.47
C PHE A 121 -28.45 -32.67 8.46
N THR A 122 -29.32 -33.57 8.01
CA THR A 122 -29.00 -35.00 7.79
C THR A 122 -29.12 -35.42 6.33
N TYR A 123 -29.27 -34.44 5.44
CA TYR A 123 -29.35 -34.63 4.00
C TYR A 123 -28.03 -35.20 3.45
N THR A 124 -28.12 -36.28 2.68
CA THR A 124 -27.00 -36.99 2.06
C THR A 124 -27.08 -37.00 0.53
N GLY A 125 -28.03 -36.23 -0.03
CA GLY A 125 -28.19 -36.09 -1.48
C GLY A 125 -27.24 -35.07 -2.11
N THR A 126 -27.61 -34.63 -3.33
CA THR A 126 -26.86 -33.63 -4.09
C THR A 126 -27.58 -32.29 -4.12
N LEU A 127 -26.92 -31.23 -3.63
CA LEU A 127 -27.38 -29.85 -3.71
C LEU A 127 -26.55 -29.08 -4.75
N THR A 128 -27.20 -28.55 -5.78
CA THR A 128 -26.59 -27.65 -6.76
C THR A 128 -27.22 -26.28 -6.64
N THR A 129 -26.39 -25.24 -6.51
CA THR A 129 -26.84 -23.85 -6.44
C THR A 129 -25.88 -22.93 -7.18
N LYS A 130 -26.36 -21.75 -7.60
CA LYS A 130 -25.46 -20.68 -8.06
C LYS A 130 -24.90 -19.92 -6.88
N ILE A 131 -25.80 -19.56 -5.95
CA ILE A 131 -25.45 -18.78 -4.77
C ILE A 131 -25.71 -19.64 -3.53
N PHE A 132 -24.71 -19.77 -2.67
CA PHE A 132 -24.84 -20.38 -1.34
C PHE A 132 -24.58 -19.30 -0.29
N ASN A 133 -25.53 -19.06 0.60
CA ASN A 133 -25.37 -18.15 1.73
C ASN A 133 -25.29 -18.96 3.03
N SER A 134 -24.17 -18.87 3.75
CA SER A 134 -24.05 -19.41 5.09
C SER A 134 -24.00 -18.27 6.11
N SER A 135 -24.85 -18.33 7.14
CA SER A 135 -24.75 -17.45 8.31
C SER A 135 -24.41 -18.20 9.60
N ASN A 136 -24.48 -19.54 9.62
CA ASN A 136 -23.96 -20.39 10.70
C ASN A 136 -24.13 -21.89 10.36
N ALA A 137 -24.00 -22.25 9.07
CA ALA A 137 -24.44 -23.55 8.60
C ALA A 137 -23.53 -24.69 9.07
N VAL A 138 -24.10 -25.75 9.63
CA VAL A 138 -23.39 -27.00 9.95
C VAL A 138 -23.82 -28.10 8.99
N ILE A 139 -22.93 -28.47 8.07
CA ILE A 139 -23.11 -29.60 7.15
C ILE A 139 -22.61 -30.87 7.85
N GLY A 140 -23.52 -31.54 8.56
CA GLY A 140 -23.23 -32.71 9.39
C GLY A 140 -23.36 -34.07 8.72
N ALA A 141 -23.77 -34.11 7.45
CA ALA A 141 -24.03 -35.34 6.71
C ALA A 141 -23.30 -35.33 5.36
N ALA A 142 -23.05 -36.52 4.81
CA ALA A 142 -22.23 -36.73 3.61
C ALA A 142 -22.93 -36.31 2.31
N SER A 143 -23.39 -35.05 2.22
CA SER A 143 -23.95 -34.46 1.00
C SER A 143 -22.85 -34.03 0.02
N ASN A 144 -23.25 -33.85 -1.23
CA ASN A 144 -22.43 -33.18 -2.24
C ASN A 144 -23.05 -31.82 -2.58
N ILE A 145 -22.31 -30.75 -2.31
CA ILE A 145 -22.76 -29.37 -2.54
C ILE A 145 -21.92 -28.76 -3.65
N PHE A 146 -22.59 -28.34 -4.73
CA PHE A 146 -21.98 -27.68 -5.88
C PHE A 146 -22.43 -26.22 -5.96
N ILE A 147 -21.48 -25.30 -6.02
CA ILE A 147 -21.71 -23.86 -6.11
C ILE A 147 -21.09 -23.38 -7.42
N SER A 148 -21.86 -22.66 -8.24
CA SER A 148 -21.42 -22.24 -9.58
C SER A 148 -21.15 -20.75 -9.75
N GLU A 149 -21.50 -19.91 -8.76
CA GLU A 149 -21.22 -18.47 -8.81
C GLU A 149 -20.64 -17.92 -7.50
N LYS A 150 -21.39 -17.95 -6.39
CA LYS A 150 -21.01 -17.25 -5.16
C LYS A 150 -21.23 -18.07 -3.90
N LEU A 151 -20.23 -18.06 -3.02
CA LEU A 151 -20.33 -18.54 -1.65
C LEU A 151 -20.22 -17.35 -0.69
N TYR A 152 -21.31 -17.01 0.00
CA TYR A 152 -21.30 -16.00 1.05
C TYR A 152 -21.04 -16.65 2.41
N LEU A 153 -19.95 -16.24 3.06
CA LEU A 153 -19.64 -16.51 4.46
C LEU A 153 -20.06 -15.29 5.29
N ARG A 154 -21.33 -15.27 5.68
CA ARG A 154 -21.90 -14.23 6.54
C ARG A 154 -21.57 -14.58 7.99
N GLY A 155 -21.47 -13.56 8.85
CA GLY A 155 -21.09 -13.69 10.26
C GLY A 155 -21.59 -14.97 10.93
N GLY A 156 -20.71 -15.70 11.63
CA GLY A 156 -20.91 -17.08 12.07
C GLY A 156 -19.90 -18.03 11.41
N THR A 157 -20.04 -19.34 11.60
CA THR A 157 -19.13 -20.34 11.00
C THR A 157 -19.90 -21.33 10.13
N MET A 158 -19.45 -21.49 8.88
CA MET A 158 -19.83 -22.62 8.04
C MET A 158 -18.95 -23.82 8.40
N ALA A 159 -19.51 -24.80 9.10
CA ALA A 159 -18.79 -26.02 9.46
C ALA A 159 -19.14 -27.15 8.48
N ILE A 160 -18.11 -27.69 7.81
CA ILE A 160 -18.24 -28.83 6.91
C ILE A 160 -17.68 -30.05 7.64
N ASN A 161 -18.57 -30.81 8.28
CA ASN A 161 -18.22 -31.96 9.13
C ASN A 161 -18.34 -33.30 8.40
N ALA A 162 -19.03 -33.33 7.26
CA ALA A 162 -19.10 -34.49 6.36
C ALA A 162 -19.40 -34.03 4.94
N GLY A 163 -19.09 -34.88 3.95
CA GLY A 163 -19.43 -34.63 2.55
C GLY A 163 -18.44 -33.72 1.83
N SER A 164 -18.94 -33.00 0.82
CA SER A 164 -18.14 -32.11 -0.02
C SER A 164 -18.84 -30.80 -0.34
N VAL A 165 -18.07 -29.72 -0.37
CA VAL A 165 -18.46 -28.43 -0.98
C VAL A 165 -17.47 -28.12 -2.10
N THR A 166 -17.97 -27.93 -3.32
CA THR A 166 -17.14 -27.74 -4.52
C THR A 166 -17.58 -26.50 -5.30
N LEU A 167 -16.62 -25.65 -5.64
CA LEU A 167 -16.82 -24.55 -6.59
C LEU A 167 -16.67 -25.08 -8.03
N THR A 168 -17.68 -24.85 -8.87
CA THR A 168 -17.81 -25.47 -10.20
C THR A 168 -17.83 -24.48 -11.36
N GLY A 169 -18.10 -23.20 -11.11
CA GLY A 169 -18.05 -22.15 -12.13
C GLY A 169 -16.62 -21.80 -12.59
N THR A 170 -16.50 -20.98 -13.64
CA THR A 170 -15.22 -20.54 -14.21
C THR A 170 -14.68 -19.24 -13.61
N ASN A 171 -15.38 -18.64 -12.65
CA ASN A 171 -14.98 -17.41 -11.98
C ASN A 171 -15.74 -17.23 -10.64
N ASN A 172 -15.74 -18.29 -9.82
CA ASN A 172 -16.50 -18.27 -8.57
C ASN A 172 -15.98 -17.18 -7.63
N THR A 173 -16.83 -16.67 -6.75
CA THR A 173 -16.42 -15.70 -5.75
C THR A 173 -16.85 -16.15 -4.35
N ILE A 174 -15.91 -16.26 -3.43
CA ILE A 174 -16.19 -16.37 -2.00
C ILE A 174 -16.27 -14.95 -1.44
N ILE A 175 -17.37 -14.61 -0.78
CA ILE A 175 -17.59 -13.28 -0.18
C ILE A 175 -17.67 -13.46 1.33
N VAL A 176 -16.73 -12.84 2.04
CA VAL A 176 -16.59 -12.91 3.49
C VAL A 176 -17.15 -11.62 4.10
N GLU A 177 -18.25 -11.77 4.85
CA GLU A 177 -18.93 -10.69 5.58
C GLU A 177 -18.92 -10.99 7.08
N GLY A 178 -17.71 -11.21 7.61
CA GLY A 178 -17.44 -11.55 9.01
C GLY A 178 -17.66 -13.03 9.37
N GLY A 179 -18.03 -13.87 8.41
CA GLY A 179 -18.14 -15.31 8.61
C GLY A 179 -16.80 -16.04 8.41
N SER A 180 -16.77 -17.31 8.78
CA SER A 180 -15.64 -18.22 8.54
C SER A 180 -16.09 -19.57 8.01
N VAL A 181 -15.14 -20.36 7.50
CA VAL A 181 -15.38 -21.75 7.09
C VAL A 181 -14.40 -22.68 7.81
N THR A 182 -14.90 -23.82 8.29
CA THR A 182 -14.10 -24.88 8.89
C THR A 182 -14.43 -26.22 8.24
N VAL A 183 -13.45 -27.11 8.20
CA VAL A 183 -13.58 -28.45 7.62
C VAL A 183 -13.06 -29.47 8.63
N SER A 184 -13.85 -30.50 8.92
CA SER A 184 -13.49 -31.62 9.81
C SER A 184 -13.98 -32.93 9.20
N GLY A 185 -13.09 -33.79 8.72
CA GLY A 185 -13.47 -35.07 8.11
C GLY A 185 -14.24 -34.98 6.78
N ALA A 186 -14.21 -33.82 6.12
CA ALA A 186 -14.91 -33.51 4.87
C ALA A 186 -13.99 -32.81 3.85
N SER A 187 -14.55 -32.33 2.74
CA SER A 187 -13.78 -31.60 1.72
C SER A 187 -14.40 -30.26 1.32
N LEU A 188 -13.54 -29.25 1.17
CA LEU A 188 -13.83 -27.99 0.49
C LEU A 188 -12.89 -27.90 -0.72
N SER A 189 -13.42 -28.03 -1.94
CA SER A 189 -12.63 -28.04 -3.17
C SER A 189 -12.51 -26.64 -3.75
N LEU A 190 -11.30 -26.07 -3.66
CA LEU A 190 -10.91 -24.73 -4.12
C LEU A 190 -9.87 -24.81 -5.24
N THR A 191 -10.12 -25.67 -6.22
CA THR A 191 -9.18 -25.99 -7.32
C THR A 191 -9.51 -25.31 -8.64
N THR A 192 -10.78 -24.94 -8.85
CA THR A 192 -11.24 -24.14 -9.99
C THR A 192 -10.94 -22.67 -9.75
N ASP A 193 -10.73 -21.88 -10.80
CA ASP A 193 -10.43 -20.45 -10.68
C ASP A 193 -11.52 -19.72 -9.87
N TYR A 194 -11.10 -19.03 -8.81
CA TYR A 194 -11.99 -18.27 -7.93
C TYR A 194 -11.34 -17.03 -7.33
N ASN A 195 -12.19 -16.13 -6.83
CA ASN A 195 -11.79 -14.90 -6.15
C ASN A 195 -12.32 -14.88 -4.72
N VAL A 196 -11.70 -14.08 -3.85
CA VAL A 196 -12.16 -13.82 -2.49
C VAL A 196 -12.37 -12.33 -2.28
N ILE A 197 -13.51 -11.96 -1.72
CA ILE A 197 -13.83 -10.58 -1.36
C ILE A 197 -14.13 -10.52 0.13
N TYR A 198 -13.36 -9.75 0.88
CA TYR A 198 -13.68 -9.37 2.25
C TYR A 198 -14.41 -8.04 2.23
N GLN A 199 -15.63 -7.99 2.77
CA GLN A 199 -16.41 -6.76 2.78
C GLN A 199 -17.25 -6.60 4.04
N ASN A 200 -17.63 -5.36 4.33
CA ASN A 200 -18.60 -4.96 5.34
C ASN A 200 -18.27 -5.28 6.83
N ALA A 201 -17.30 -6.13 7.15
CA ALA A 201 -16.98 -6.54 8.52
C ALA A 201 -15.47 -6.79 8.73
N ASN A 202 -15.04 -6.82 10.00
CA ASN A 202 -13.73 -7.37 10.35
C ASN A 202 -13.71 -8.87 10.05
N ALA A 203 -12.56 -9.41 9.66
CA ALA A 203 -12.40 -10.83 9.38
C ALA A 203 -11.01 -11.33 9.77
N THR A 204 -10.90 -12.64 9.97
CA THR A 204 -9.62 -13.36 9.96
C THR A 204 -9.65 -14.28 8.76
N THR A 205 -8.61 -14.27 7.95
CA THR A 205 -8.54 -15.13 6.77
C THR A 205 -8.46 -16.60 7.18
N GLY A 206 -9.01 -17.49 6.36
CA GLY A 206 -9.03 -18.92 6.60
C GLY A 206 -8.82 -19.74 5.34
N LEU A 207 -9.50 -20.88 5.27
CA LEU A 207 -9.36 -21.86 4.18
C LEU A 207 -9.74 -21.28 2.81
N GLU A 208 -10.51 -20.19 2.77
CA GLU A 208 -10.85 -19.51 1.51
C GLU A 208 -9.61 -18.99 0.77
N LEU A 209 -8.47 -18.78 1.42
CA LEU A 209 -7.22 -18.36 0.77
C LEU A 209 -6.24 -19.51 0.49
N SER A 210 -6.56 -20.76 0.83
CA SER A 210 -5.62 -21.89 0.70
C SER A 210 -5.73 -22.68 -0.61
N GLY A 211 -6.72 -22.36 -1.45
CA GLY A 211 -6.99 -23.07 -2.70
C GLY A 211 -6.01 -22.77 -3.82
N SER A 212 -5.64 -23.79 -4.60
CA SER A 212 -4.80 -23.62 -5.80
C SER A 212 -5.48 -22.83 -6.92
N GLY A 213 -6.81 -22.73 -6.90
CA GLY A 213 -7.59 -21.93 -7.84
C GLY A 213 -7.67 -20.43 -7.49
N LEU A 214 -7.05 -19.98 -6.39
CA LEU A 214 -7.15 -18.58 -5.95
C LEU A 214 -6.51 -17.64 -6.97
N LYS A 215 -7.31 -16.70 -7.50
CA LYS A 215 -6.86 -15.65 -8.43
C LYS A 215 -6.71 -14.31 -7.75
N ASN A 216 -7.84 -13.66 -7.45
CA ASN A 216 -7.85 -12.30 -6.94
C ASN A 216 -8.43 -12.24 -5.54
N ILE A 217 -7.92 -11.30 -4.76
CA ILE A 217 -8.36 -10.98 -3.41
C ILE A 217 -8.75 -9.52 -3.40
N ASP A 218 -9.91 -9.19 -2.86
CA ASP A 218 -10.34 -7.81 -2.64
C ASP A 218 -10.61 -7.58 -1.15
N VAL A 219 -9.90 -6.63 -0.56
CA VAL A 219 -10.15 -6.14 0.79
C VAL A 219 -10.92 -4.82 0.69
N ASN A 220 -12.23 -4.90 0.94
CA ASN A 220 -13.17 -3.79 0.86
C ASN A 220 -14.08 -3.74 2.09
N VAL A 221 -13.47 -3.80 3.27
CA VAL A 221 -14.20 -3.89 4.54
C VAL A 221 -14.71 -2.54 5.06
N GLY A 222 -14.25 -1.44 4.46
CA GLY A 222 -14.52 -0.07 4.87
C GLY A 222 -13.50 0.47 5.88
N GLY A 223 -13.46 1.80 6.03
CA GLY A 223 -12.54 2.48 6.94
C GLY A 223 -12.68 2.02 8.39
N GLY A 224 -11.54 1.85 9.08
CA GLY A 224 -11.48 1.42 10.48
C GLY A 224 -11.72 -0.08 10.73
N LYS A 225 -11.93 -0.89 9.68
CA LYS A 225 -12.04 -2.35 9.78
C LYS A 225 -10.80 -3.03 9.24
N THR A 226 -10.55 -4.23 9.76
CA THR A 226 -9.33 -4.99 9.51
C THR A 226 -9.68 -6.41 9.05
N VAL A 227 -8.95 -6.87 8.04
CA VAL A 227 -8.78 -8.29 7.70
C VAL A 227 -7.42 -8.72 8.22
N SER A 228 -7.38 -9.65 9.17
CA SER A 228 -6.12 -10.21 9.68
C SER A 228 -5.80 -11.52 8.99
N LEU A 229 -4.56 -11.70 8.51
CA LEU A 229 -4.11 -12.98 8.01
C LEU A 229 -4.13 -14.04 9.12
N GLY A 230 -4.70 -15.21 8.80
CA GLY A 230 -4.64 -16.42 9.64
C GLY A 230 -3.49 -17.36 9.29
N ALA A 231 -2.85 -17.17 8.14
CA ALA A 231 -1.68 -17.90 7.65
C ALA A 231 -0.95 -17.05 6.58
N ASP A 232 0.23 -17.48 6.15
CA ASP A 232 0.98 -16.85 5.06
C ASP A 232 0.13 -16.70 3.79
N LEU A 233 0.26 -15.55 3.13
CA LEU A 233 -0.48 -15.24 1.92
C LEU A 233 0.45 -15.21 0.71
N VAL A 234 0.12 -16.04 -0.29
CA VAL A 234 0.75 -16.04 -1.61
C VAL A 234 -0.22 -15.46 -2.64
N VAL A 235 0.15 -14.34 -3.25
CA VAL A 235 -0.64 -13.64 -4.28
C VAL A 235 -0.16 -14.07 -5.67
N ASN A 236 -1.01 -14.78 -6.40
CA ASN A 236 -0.74 -15.21 -7.79
C ASN A 236 -1.43 -14.33 -8.85
N GLY A 237 -2.62 -13.79 -8.55
CA GLY A 237 -3.30 -12.77 -9.37
C GLY A 237 -3.16 -11.39 -8.74
N THR A 238 -4.27 -10.69 -8.53
CA THR A 238 -4.26 -9.34 -7.97
C THR A 238 -4.81 -9.31 -6.55
N LEU A 239 -4.05 -8.74 -5.62
CA LEU A 239 -4.55 -8.26 -4.34
C LEU A 239 -5.02 -6.81 -4.50
N ASN A 240 -6.30 -6.54 -4.27
CA ASN A 240 -6.86 -5.20 -4.27
C ASN A 240 -7.08 -4.77 -2.81
N LEU A 241 -6.51 -3.63 -2.42
CA LEU A 241 -6.82 -2.99 -1.15
C LEU A 241 -7.78 -1.82 -1.39
N THR A 242 -9.03 -2.13 -1.68
CA THR A 242 -10.06 -1.12 -1.99
C THR A 242 -10.36 -0.21 -0.80
N SER A 243 -10.57 -0.79 0.39
CA SER A 243 -10.77 -0.03 1.63
C SER A 243 -10.55 -0.85 2.90
N GLY A 244 -10.10 -0.20 3.97
CA GLY A 244 -9.79 -0.84 5.26
C GLY A 244 -8.32 -1.24 5.40
N THR A 245 -8.03 -2.12 6.35
CA THR A 245 -6.66 -2.56 6.66
C THR A 245 -6.49 -4.06 6.41
N LEU A 246 -5.45 -4.47 5.68
CA LEU A 246 -4.96 -5.84 5.67
C LEU A 246 -3.82 -5.96 6.69
N SER A 247 -4.08 -6.64 7.81
CA SER A 247 -3.07 -6.93 8.83
C SER A 247 -2.36 -8.24 8.54
N LEU A 248 -1.03 -8.20 8.40
CA LEU A 248 -0.22 -9.40 8.16
C LEU A 248 -0.19 -10.32 9.39
N ASN A 249 -0.39 -9.77 10.59
CA ASN A 249 -0.63 -10.54 11.81
C ASN A 249 0.45 -11.62 12.07
N ASN A 250 1.74 -11.27 11.89
CA ASN A 250 2.90 -12.17 11.99
C ASN A 250 2.91 -13.33 10.97
N ASN A 251 2.25 -13.16 9.83
CA ASN A 251 2.35 -14.05 8.67
C ASN A 251 3.02 -13.33 7.51
N ASN A 252 3.56 -14.09 6.57
CA ASN A 252 4.32 -13.57 5.45
C ASN A 252 3.43 -13.26 4.25
N LEU A 253 3.78 -12.19 3.51
CA LEU A 253 3.13 -11.82 2.26
C LEU A 253 4.09 -12.00 1.09
N THR A 254 3.73 -12.85 0.14
CA THR A 254 4.51 -13.09 -1.07
C THR A 254 3.70 -12.77 -2.32
N PHE A 255 4.20 -11.84 -3.15
CA PHE A 255 3.74 -11.69 -4.53
C PHE A 255 4.59 -12.58 -5.43
N ASN A 256 3.97 -13.56 -6.09
CA ASN A 256 4.65 -14.42 -7.05
C ASN A 256 4.94 -13.68 -8.37
N ALA A 257 5.56 -14.36 -9.34
CA ALA A 257 5.97 -13.79 -10.62
C ALA A 257 4.86 -13.04 -11.39
N THR A 258 3.62 -13.50 -11.26
CA THR A 258 2.40 -12.89 -11.83
C THR A 258 1.55 -12.13 -10.81
N GLY A 259 1.95 -12.15 -9.53
CA GLY A 259 1.24 -11.50 -8.45
C GLY A 259 1.31 -9.97 -8.59
N ASN A 260 0.24 -9.29 -8.21
CA ASN A 260 0.15 -7.83 -8.33
C ASN A 260 -0.61 -7.21 -7.15
N LEU A 261 -0.36 -5.92 -6.91
CA LEU A 261 -1.17 -5.05 -6.08
C LEU A 261 -2.01 -4.16 -7.03
N GLY A 262 -3.34 -4.22 -6.90
CA GLY A 262 -4.27 -3.52 -7.77
C GLY A 262 -4.28 -2.01 -7.52
N ALA A 263 -4.38 -1.23 -8.59
CA ALA A 263 -4.27 0.23 -8.57
C ALA A 263 -5.52 0.95 -8.05
N GLY A 264 -5.30 2.08 -7.35
CA GLY A 264 -6.34 3.06 -7.02
C GLY A 264 -7.13 2.72 -5.75
N GLY A 265 -6.64 1.80 -4.94
CA GLY A 265 -7.25 1.38 -3.69
C GLY A 265 -7.02 2.36 -2.54
N GLY A 266 -8.01 2.50 -1.67
CA GLY A 266 -7.95 3.31 -0.45
C GLY A 266 -7.62 2.52 0.81
N GLY A 267 -7.27 1.23 0.72
CA GLY A 267 -6.87 0.38 1.84
C GLY A 267 -5.37 0.40 2.15
N VAL A 268 -4.98 -0.05 3.34
CA VAL A 268 -3.59 -0.02 3.84
C VAL A 268 -3.17 -1.39 4.36
N PHE A 269 -1.86 -1.62 4.44
CA PHE A 269 -1.26 -2.72 5.17
C PHE A 269 -1.04 -2.34 6.65
N TYR A 270 -1.11 -3.34 7.54
CA TYR A 270 -0.55 -3.29 8.88
C TYR A 270 0.42 -4.45 9.04
N SER A 271 1.66 -4.16 9.41
CA SER A 271 2.73 -5.15 9.59
C SER A 271 3.57 -4.83 10.83
N THR A 272 4.17 -5.87 11.38
CA THR A 272 5.15 -5.84 12.49
C THR A 272 6.42 -6.55 12.05
N SER A 273 7.45 -6.55 12.89
CA SER A 273 8.67 -7.36 12.71
C SER A 273 8.44 -8.88 12.81
N GLY A 274 7.19 -9.36 12.83
CA GLY A 274 6.86 -10.78 12.77
C GLY A 274 6.49 -11.25 11.37
N SER A 275 6.55 -10.37 10.36
CA SER A 275 6.08 -10.63 9.00
C SER A 275 7.11 -10.19 7.97
N ASP A 276 7.35 -11.05 6.99
CA ASP A 276 8.15 -10.74 5.80
C ASP A 276 7.26 -10.28 4.65
N ILE A 277 7.82 -9.43 3.79
CA ILE A 277 7.24 -9.12 2.48
C ILE A 277 8.23 -9.48 1.38
N THR A 278 7.80 -10.36 0.49
CA THR A 278 8.56 -10.76 -0.70
C THR A 278 7.82 -10.36 -1.96
N VAL A 279 8.48 -9.60 -2.84
CA VAL A 279 7.95 -9.22 -4.14
C VAL A 279 8.79 -9.86 -5.25
N ASN A 280 8.23 -10.92 -5.86
CA ASN A 280 8.79 -11.58 -7.04
C ASN A 280 8.09 -11.15 -8.35
N SER A 281 7.17 -10.20 -8.29
CA SER A 281 6.37 -9.76 -9.44
C SER A 281 7.24 -9.21 -10.55
N THR A 282 7.19 -9.85 -11.72
CA THR A 282 8.16 -9.60 -12.79
C THR A 282 8.04 -8.23 -13.45
N THR A 283 6.86 -7.62 -13.36
CA THR A 283 6.55 -6.29 -13.90
C THR A 283 6.57 -5.21 -12.83
N GLY A 284 6.88 -5.57 -11.57
CA GLY A 284 6.62 -4.70 -10.42
C GLY A 284 5.13 -4.67 -10.04
N LEU A 285 4.79 -3.82 -9.07
CA LEU A 285 3.42 -3.66 -8.59
C LEU A 285 2.74 -2.46 -9.28
N SER A 286 1.45 -2.59 -9.58
CA SER A 286 0.67 -1.52 -10.21
C SER A 286 0.26 -0.39 -9.25
N ASP A 287 0.31 -0.65 -7.94
CA ASP A 287 0.13 0.34 -6.89
C ASP A 287 1.29 0.32 -5.89
N ASN A 288 1.37 1.34 -5.06
CA ASN A 288 2.39 1.47 -4.02
C ASN A 288 1.98 0.72 -2.74
N LEU A 289 2.96 0.15 -2.04
CA LEU A 289 2.75 -0.36 -0.69
C LEU A 289 2.51 0.82 0.26
N ARG A 290 1.35 0.81 0.91
CA ARG A 290 0.96 1.85 1.87
C ARG A 290 0.63 1.23 3.22
N PHE A 291 1.36 1.62 4.25
CA PHE A 291 1.18 1.12 5.60
C PHE A 291 0.46 2.14 6.49
N THR A 292 -0.24 1.65 7.50
CA THR A 292 -0.75 2.50 8.58
C THR A 292 0.37 2.93 9.52
N THR A 293 0.24 4.12 10.10
CA THR A 293 1.13 4.61 11.16
C THR A 293 1.17 3.62 12.32
N GLY A 294 2.37 3.24 12.77
CA GLY A 294 2.59 2.28 13.86
C GLY A 294 2.41 0.80 13.47
N GLY A 295 2.10 0.52 12.20
CA GLY A 295 2.00 -0.82 11.62
C GLY A 295 2.78 -0.91 10.31
N ASN A 296 3.97 -0.32 10.29
CA ASN A 296 4.77 -0.11 9.09
C ASN A 296 6.17 -0.71 9.22
N THR A 297 6.30 -1.79 9.98
CA THR A 297 7.54 -2.55 10.11
C THR A 297 7.37 -3.92 9.47
N VAL A 298 8.36 -4.37 8.73
CA VAL A 298 8.50 -5.74 8.22
C VAL A 298 9.82 -6.31 8.72
N ASP A 299 9.93 -7.62 8.84
CA ASP A 299 11.19 -8.25 9.18
C ASP A 299 12.13 -8.27 7.98
N ASP A 300 11.93 -9.20 7.04
CA ASP A 300 12.63 -9.16 5.76
C ASP A 300 11.77 -8.47 4.68
N PHE A 301 12.40 -7.56 3.92
CA PHE A 301 11.81 -6.96 2.73
C PHE A 301 12.62 -7.36 1.49
N THR A 302 12.06 -8.28 0.70
CA THR A 302 12.75 -8.86 -0.46
C THR A 302 12.19 -8.36 -1.78
N ILE A 303 13.10 -7.87 -2.63
CA ILE A 303 12.81 -7.34 -3.97
C ILE A 303 13.55 -8.18 -5.01
N ASN A 304 12.79 -8.99 -5.74
CA ASN A 304 13.30 -9.90 -6.76
C ASN A 304 12.39 -9.89 -7.99
N LEU A 305 12.32 -8.75 -8.65
CA LEU A 305 11.38 -8.52 -9.75
C LEU A 305 11.81 -9.17 -11.08
N GLY A 306 12.93 -9.90 -11.15
CA GLY A 306 13.45 -10.52 -12.39
C GLY A 306 13.86 -9.55 -13.52
N ASP A 307 13.40 -8.30 -13.48
CA ASP A 307 13.70 -7.20 -14.39
C ASP A 307 14.31 -6.04 -13.59
N SER A 308 15.46 -5.55 -14.03
CA SER A 308 16.19 -4.44 -13.40
C SER A 308 15.51 -3.07 -13.51
N THR A 309 14.50 -2.93 -14.36
CA THR A 309 13.76 -1.69 -14.62
C THR A 309 12.41 -1.66 -13.93
N ALA A 310 11.86 -2.83 -13.58
CA ALA A 310 10.65 -2.95 -12.77
C ALA A 310 10.85 -2.32 -11.39
N LYS A 311 9.75 -1.86 -10.78
CA LYS A 311 9.78 -1.21 -9.49
C LYS A 311 8.61 -1.57 -8.59
N VAL A 312 8.84 -1.45 -7.29
CA VAL A 312 7.83 -1.47 -6.23
C VAL A 312 7.86 -0.11 -5.55
N GLY A 313 6.74 0.62 -5.55
CA GLY A 313 6.66 1.88 -4.82
C GLY A 313 6.26 1.68 -3.36
N ILE A 314 6.69 2.59 -2.48
CA ILE A 314 6.14 2.76 -1.14
C ILE A 314 5.53 4.16 -1.00
N GLU A 315 4.35 4.26 -0.40
CA GLU A 315 3.62 5.52 -0.20
C GLU A 315 3.59 5.97 1.27
N SER A 316 4.35 5.30 2.12
CA SER A 316 4.48 5.61 3.53
C SER A 316 5.87 5.23 4.04
N GLU A 317 6.29 5.80 5.16
CA GLU A 317 7.48 5.31 5.86
C GLU A 317 7.38 3.80 6.09
N THR A 318 8.42 3.07 5.71
CA THR A 318 8.50 1.60 5.86
C THR A 318 9.77 1.26 6.61
N ASN A 319 9.64 0.49 7.68
CA ASN A 319 10.75 0.04 8.52
C ASN A 319 11.08 -1.42 8.22
N VAL A 320 12.36 -1.75 8.13
CA VAL A 320 12.88 -3.12 7.95
C VAL A 320 13.69 -3.47 9.21
N SER A 321 13.27 -4.50 9.96
CA SER A 321 13.97 -4.95 11.17
C SER A 321 15.03 -6.03 10.91
N GLY A 322 14.83 -6.85 9.88
CA GLY A 322 15.73 -7.91 9.44
C GLY A 322 16.55 -7.45 8.25
N THR A 323 16.26 -7.97 7.07
CA THR A 323 17.07 -7.78 5.87
C THR A 323 16.30 -7.05 4.77
N LEU A 324 16.89 -5.97 4.24
CA LEU A 324 16.51 -5.44 2.93
C LEU A 324 17.28 -6.21 1.85
N SER A 325 16.59 -7.11 1.13
CA SER A 325 17.18 -7.92 0.07
C SER A 325 16.90 -7.32 -1.32
N LEU A 326 17.95 -6.78 -1.96
CA LEU A 326 17.92 -6.14 -3.26
C LEU A 326 18.54 -7.05 -4.33
N GLN A 327 17.73 -7.93 -4.91
CA GLN A 327 18.20 -8.97 -5.84
C GLN A 327 18.03 -8.52 -7.31
N SER A 328 16.85 -8.03 -7.67
CA SER A 328 16.54 -7.51 -9.01
C SER A 328 15.37 -6.53 -8.96
N GLY A 329 15.43 -5.44 -9.71
CA GLY A 329 14.40 -4.41 -9.72
C GLY A 329 14.57 -3.41 -8.57
N ARG A 330 13.68 -2.41 -8.49
CA ARG A 330 13.92 -1.22 -7.67
C ARG A 330 12.82 -0.98 -6.64
N VAL A 331 13.16 -0.32 -5.54
CA VAL A 331 12.17 0.24 -4.61
C VAL A 331 12.09 1.73 -4.84
N ASP A 332 10.91 2.25 -5.16
CA ASP A 332 10.68 3.67 -5.33
C ASP A 332 10.06 4.26 -4.07
N VAL A 333 10.82 5.08 -3.35
CA VAL A 333 10.36 5.66 -2.09
C VAL A 333 9.60 6.97 -2.29
N ASP A 334 9.56 7.52 -3.52
CA ASP A 334 9.02 8.85 -3.78
C ASP A 334 9.53 9.90 -2.77
N ASN A 335 8.67 10.44 -1.90
CA ASN A 335 8.99 11.38 -0.82
C ASN A 335 9.08 10.72 0.57
N ASN A 336 8.98 9.39 0.64
CA ASN A 336 8.92 8.60 1.87
C ASN A 336 10.30 8.09 2.32
N LYS A 337 10.33 7.54 3.53
CA LYS A 337 11.53 6.96 4.14
C LYS A 337 11.46 5.44 4.15
N LEU A 338 12.44 4.77 3.54
CA LEU A 338 12.70 3.35 3.76
C LEU A 338 13.80 3.26 4.82
N ALA A 339 13.46 2.82 6.03
CA ALA A 339 14.36 2.84 7.17
C ALA A 339 14.73 1.43 7.62
N LEU A 340 16.02 1.17 7.73
CA LEU A 340 16.55 -0.02 8.40
C LEU A 340 16.69 0.27 9.89
N GLN A 341 16.12 -0.60 10.73
CA GLN A 341 16.25 -0.51 12.17
C GLN A 341 17.68 -0.90 12.62
N PRO A 342 18.11 -0.52 13.83
CA PRO A 342 19.41 -0.92 14.35
C PRO A 342 19.60 -2.45 14.33
N GLY A 343 20.64 -2.92 13.66
CA GLY A 343 20.94 -4.36 13.49
C GLY A 343 20.38 -4.98 12.21
N ALA A 344 19.51 -4.28 11.47
CA ALA A 344 19.05 -4.71 10.16
C ALA A 344 20.19 -4.70 9.14
N MET A 345 20.10 -5.55 8.13
CA MET A 345 21.14 -5.75 7.09
C MET A 345 20.63 -5.36 5.72
N VAL A 346 21.55 -4.95 4.83
CA VAL A 346 21.30 -4.90 3.39
C VAL A 346 22.01 -6.07 2.73
N SER A 347 21.30 -6.81 1.88
CA SER A 347 21.87 -7.87 1.06
C SER A 347 21.62 -7.58 -0.42
N GLY A 348 22.65 -7.73 -1.24
CA GLY A 348 22.59 -7.40 -2.67
C GLY A 348 22.85 -5.91 -2.94
N GLY A 349 22.08 -5.33 -3.86
CA GLY A 349 22.24 -3.95 -4.27
C GLY A 349 23.27 -3.76 -5.39
N SER A 350 22.83 -3.23 -6.53
CA SER A 350 23.66 -3.02 -7.73
C SER A 350 22.97 -2.09 -8.71
N ALA A 351 23.57 -1.86 -9.88
CA ALA A 351 22.90 -1.17 -10.99
C ALA A 351 21.58 -1.85 -11.45
N LYS A 352 21.38 -3.13 -11.11
CA LYS A 352 20.15 -3.88 -11.41
C LYS A 352 19.12 -3.85 -10.27
N SER A 353 19.51 -3.47 -9.06
CA SER A 353 18.60 -3.42 -7.92
C SER A 353 19.05 -2.41 -6.87
N TYR A 354 18.22 -1.40 -6.62
CA TYR A 354 18.54 -0.29 -5.73
C TYR A 354 17.27 0.48 -5.33
N VAL A 355 17.42 1.42 -4.40
CA VAL A 355 16.35 2.29 -3.90
C VAL A 355 16.34 3.61 -4.68
N ILE A 356 15.26 3.92 -5.37
CA ILE A 356 15.03 5.21 -6.04
C ILE A 356 14.56 6.22 -4.99
N THR A 357 15.27 7.34 -4.89
CA THR A 357 14.99 8.40 -3.91
C THR A 357 14.68 9.75 -4.56
N SER A 358 14.56 9.81 -5.89
CA SER A 358 14.50 11.07 -6.63
C SER A 358 13.24 11.93 -6.37
N GLY A 359 12.23 11.41 -5.67
CA GLY A 359 11.02 12.15 -5.27
C GLY A 359 11.15 12.98 -3.98
N GLY A 360 12.27 12.86 -3.27
CA GLY A 360 12.58 13.61 -2.03
C GLY A 360 12.74 12.73 -0.80
N GLY A 361 12.42 11.44 -0.92
CA GLY A 361 12.55 10.43 0.11
C GLY A 361 13.98 9.96 0.31
N SER A 362 14.19 9.01 1.22
CA SER A 362 15.53 8.54 1.58
C SER A 362 15.58 7.06 1.97
N LEU A 363 16.72 6.43 1.72
CA LEU A 363 17.13 5.20 2.42
C LEU A 363 17.82 5.61 3.72
N ALA A 364 17.30 5.15 4.86
CA ALA A 364 17.82 5.49 6.17
C ALA A 364 18.43 4.27 6.87
N MET A 365 19.68 4.38 7.33
CA MET A 365 20.39 3.29 8.01
C MET A 365 21.25 3.84 9.15
N GLN A 366 21.41 3.07 10.23
CA GLN A 366 22.33 3.41 11.30
C GLN A 366 23.77 3.16 10.84
N VAL A 367 24.63 4.17 10.97
CA VAL A 367 26.08 4.02 10.82
C VAL A 367 26.72 4.17 12.20
N THR A 368 27.31 3.08 12.70
CA THR A 368 27.96 3.04 14.01
C THR A 368 29.33 3.73 13.95
N GLY A 369 29.74 4.42 15.01
CA GLY A 369 31.06 5.06 15.07
C GLY A 369 32.21 4.06 14.83
N GLY A 370 33.07 4.33 13.85
CA GLY A 370 34.13 3.42 13.42
C GLY A 370 33.72 2.35 12.40
N SER A 371 32.50 2.42 11.86
CA SER A 371 31.99 1.52 10.82
C SER A 371 31.59 2.28 9.55
N ALA A 372 31.42 1.55 8.46
CA ALA A 372 31.00 2.11 7.18
C ALA A 372 29.79 1.36 6.63
N GLU A 373 28.84 2.11 6.07
CA GLU A 373 27.65 1.56 5.42
C GLU A 373 27.50 2.11 4.01
N THR A 374 27.07 1.26 3.07
CA THR A 374 26.81 1.65 1.68
C THR A 374 25.32 1.76 1.42
N PHE A 375 24.88 2.96 1.06
CA PHE A 375 23.50 3.26 0.73
C PHE A 375 23.29 2.98 -0.75
N HIS A 376 22.54 1.91 -1.06
CA HIS A 376 22.22 1.50 -2.42
C HIS A 376 21.09 2.35 -3.00
N VAL A 377 21.36 3.64 -3.24
CA VAL A 377 20.40 4.62 -3.73
C VAL A 377 20.62 5.00 -5.20
N GLY A 378 19.64 5.65 -5.79
CA GLY A 378 19.71 6.15 -7.16
C GLY A 378 18.50 6.97 -7.59
N THR A 379 18.50 7.31 -8.88
CA THR A 379 17.37 7.91 -9.59
C THR A 379 16.60 6.85 -10.38
N ASN A 380 15.51 7.23 -11.06
CA ASN A 380 14.78 6.33 -11.97
C ASN A 380 15.65 5.61 -12.99
N ASN A 381 16.83 6.11 -13.35
CA ASN A 381 17.64 5.51 -14.42
C ASN A 381 19.10 5.25 -14.02
N ARG A 382 19.50 5.64 -12.81
CA ARG A 382 20.91 5.59 -12.39
C ARG A 382 21.03 5.10 -10.98
N TYR A 383 21.85 4.07 -10.80
CA TYR A 383 22.38 3.66 -9.52
C TYR A 383 23.57 4.55 -9.18
N THR A 384 23.55 5.19 -8.01
CA THR A 384 24.54 6.18 -7.56
C THR A 384 24.75 6.03 -6.06
N PRO A 385 25.34 4.90 -5.61
CA PRO A 385 25.45 4.63 -4.19
C PRO A 385 26.37 5.66 -3.51
N ALA A 386 26.19 5.80 -2.21
CA ALA A 386 27.08 6.56 -1.35
C ALA A 386 27.47 5.71 -0.15
N THR A 387 28.75 5.70 0.19
CA THR A 387 29.23 5.09 1.42
C THR A 387 29.46 6.19 2.45
N VAL A 388 28.92 6.00 3.65
CA VAL A 388 29.21 6.83 4.82
C VAL A 388 30.09 6.01 5.75
N ASN A 389 31.29 6.50 6.01
CA ASN A 389 32.26 5.90 6.92
C ASN A 389 32.38 6.77 8.16
N SER A 390 31.67 6.40 9.23
CA SER A 390 31.73 7.12 10.50
C SER A 390 33.09 6.92 11.15
N VAL A 391 33.78 8.01 11.47
CA VAL A 391 35.11 7.96 12.09
C VAL A 391 35.02 7.30 13.48
N SER A 392 36.07 6.57 13.88
CA SER A 392 36.15 5.97 15.22
C SER A 392 35.97 7.04 16.31
N GLY A 393 35.06 6.79 17.25
CA GLY A 393 34.69 7.75 18.30
C GLY A 393 33.59 8.75 17.92
N SER A 394 33.12 8.75 16.66
CA SER A 394 31.89 9.45 16.26
C SER A 394 30.66 8.85 16.95
N VAL A 395 29.67 9.69 17.21
CA VAL A 395 28.36 9.24 17.71
C VAL A 395 27.66 8.38 16.64
N ASN A 396 27.02 7.28 17.07
CA ASN A 396 26.16 6.48 16.20
C ASN A 396 24.99 7.34 15.71
N SER A 397 24.75 7.35 14.41
CA SER A 397 23.66 8.14 13.84
C SER A 397 22.95 7.39 12.73
N VAL A 398 21.65 7.65 12.59
CA VAL A 398 20.89 7.18 11.42
C VAL A 398 21.06 8.23 10.34
N PHE A 399 21.68 7.85 9.24
CA PHE A 399 21.82 8.70 8.06
C PHE A 399 20.68 8.40 7.11
N GLY A 400 19.94 9.43 6.71
CA GLY A 400 19.10 9.41 5.52
C GLY A 400 19.95 9.81 4.32
N VAL A 401 19.98 8.95 3.30
CA VAL A 401 20.68 9.22 2.04
C VAL A 401 19.71 9.20 0.89
N SER A 402 19.83 10.21 0.03
CA SER A 402 19.04 10.37 -1.19
C SER A 402 19.94 10.79 -2.34
N ALA A 403 19.64 10.30 -3.54
CA ALA A 403 20.22 10.75 -4.79
C ALA A 403 19.15 11.39 -5.70
N PHE A 404 19.51 12.51 -6.32
CA PHE A 404 18.69 13.26 -7.27
C PHE A 404 19.53 13.59 -8.52
N GLY A 405 18.88 13.56 -9.68
CA GLY A 405 19.53 13.99 -10.92
C GLY A 405 19.88 15.48 -10.91
N ASP A 406 20.87 15.86 -11.71
CA ASP A 406 21.42 17.21 -11.82
C ASP A 406 22.14 17.73 -10.56
N VAL A 407 22.78 18.88 -10.72
CA VAL A 407 23.30 19.72 -9.64
C VAL A 407 22.63 21.08 -9.75
N LYS A 408 22.09 21.60 -8.64
CA LYS A 408 21.44 22.91 -8.60
C LYS A 408 22.32 23.95 -7.90
N ALA A 409 22.22 25.21 -8.31
CA ALA A 409 23.08 26.29 -7.81
C ALA A 409 22.91 26.59 -6.31
N VAL A 410 21.72 26.29 -5.76
CA VAL A 410 21.34 26.55 -4.36
C VAL A 410 21.00 25.21 -3.69
N GLY A 411 22.00 24.32 -3.60
CA GLY A 411 21.88 22.97 -3.05
C GLY A 411 20.94 22.09 -3.88
N SER A 412 19.67 22.05 -3.51
CA SER A 412 18.60 21.30 -4.20
C SER A 412 17.69 22.18 -5.07
N THR A 413 17.93 23.49 -5.14
CA THR A 413 17.07 24.46 -5.86
C THR A 413 17.89 25.44 -6.72
N GLY A 414 17.20 26.21 -7.56
CA GLY A 414 17.83 27.20 -8.45
C GLY A 414 18.24 26.62 -9.80
N GLU A 415 19.09 27.35 -10.50
CA GLU A 415 19.55 26.99 -11.85
C GLU A 415 20.36 25.69 -11.87
N THR A 416 20.27 24.96 -12.98
CA THR A 416 21.02 23.71 -13.17
C THR A 416 22.48 24.01 -13.49
N VAL A 417 23.37 23.77 -12.53
CA VAL A 417 24.84 23.89 -12.68
C VAL A 417 25.34 22.93 -13.76
N ALA A 418 24.83 21.70 -13.76
CA ALA A 418 25.18 20.66 -14.73
C ALA A 418 24.88 21.02 -16.19
N ALA A 419 24.11 22.08 -16.45
CA ALA A 419 23.81 22.54 -17.81
C ALA A 419 25.01 23.26 -18.46
N THR A 420 25.95 23.79 -17.67
CA THR A 420 27.07 24.60 -18.21
C THR A 420 28.42 24.30 -17.58
N GLN A 421 28.46 23.67 -16.40
CA GLN A 421 29.69 23.44 -15.66
C GLN A 421 30.14 21.97 -15.74
N PRO A 422 31.47 21.72 -15.76
CA PRO A 422 32.04 20.37 -15.76
C PRO A 422 31.82 19.65 -14.42
N VAL A 423 30.74 18.89 -14.31
CA VAL A 423 30.36 18.18 -13.07
C VAL A 423 29.92 16.75 -13.36
N VAL A 424 29.76 15.95 -12.31
CA VAL A 424 28.88 14.76 -12.37
C VAL A 424 27.45 15.23 -12.14
N SER A 425 26.53 14.91 -13.06
CA SER A 425 25.13 15.36 -13.03
C SER A 425 24.27 14.61 -12.00
N ASN A 426 24.64 14.70 -10.73
CA ASN A 426 23.91 14.10 -9.61
C ASN A 426 24.23 14.81 -8.29
N THR A 427 23.22 14.87 -7.43
CA THR A 427 23.31 15.42 -6.08
C THR A 427 23.00 14.33 -5.07
N TRP A 428 23.82 14.21 -4.03
CA TRP A 428 23.59 13.33 -2.89
C TRP A 428 23.18 14.17 -1.69
N MET A 429 21.96 14.00 -1.19
CA MET A 429 21.58 14.51 0.12
C MET A 429 21.97 13.46 1.16
N ILE A 430 22.82 13.83 2.11
CA ILE A 430 23.20 12.98 3.23
C ILE A 430 22.84 13.76 4.50
N ALA A 431 22.06 13.18 5.40
CA ALA A 431 21.61 13.85 6.61
C ALA A 431 21.55 12.89 7.81
N PRO A 432 22.33 13.12 8.88
CA PRO A 432 22.19 12.40 10.14
C PRO A 432 20.97 12.87 10.94
N ASN A 433 20.34 11.98 11.69
CA ASN A 433 19.17 12.28 12.54
C ASN A 433 19.52 13.01 13.86
N THR A 434 20.78 12.97 14.30
CA THR A 434 21.26 13.53 15.58
C THR A 434 22.39 14.52 15.33
N ALA A 435 22.06 15.77 15.04
CA ALA A 435 23.03 16.78 14.63
C ALA A 435 23.76 17.44 15.82
N THR A 436 24.70 16.72 16.45
CA THR A 436 25.98 17.23 17.00
C THR A 436 26.94 16.05 17.20
N GLY A 437 28.25 16.25 16.98
CA GLY A 437 29.27 15.22 17.28
C GLY A 437 29.38 14.05 16.28
N VAL A 438 28.74 14.15 15.12
CA VAL A 438 28.90 13.19 14.02
C VAL A 438 30.06 13.63 13.14
N THR A 439 31.06 12.75 12.99
CA THR A 439 32.19 12.95 12.08
C THR A 439 32.29 11.75 11.15
N ALA A 440 32.23 11.97 9.84
CA ALA A 440 32.32 10.90 8.85
C ALA A 440 33.14 11.29 7.63
N ASP A 441 33.67 10.28 6.96
CA ASP A 441 34.14 10.36 5.59
C ASP A 441 33.02 9.86 4.67
N ILE A 442 32.94 10.39 3.46
CA ILE A 442 31.99 9.91 2.45
C ILE A 442 32.73 9.48 1.19
N GLU A 443 32.15 8.50 0.49
CA GLU A 443 32.59 8.05 -0.83
C GLU A 443 31.39 8.01 -1.77
N LEU A 444 31.48 8.70 -2.90
CA LEU A 444 30.39 8.84 -3.86
C LEU A 444 30.74 8.12 -5.15
N TYR A 445 29.76 7.42 -5.74
CA TYR A 445 29.96 6.58 -6.92
C TYR A 445 29.05 7.04 -8.07
N TRP A 446 29.59 7.11 -9.28
CA TRP A 446 28.84 7.49 -10.48
C TRP A 446 29.22 6.69 -11.72
N HIS A 447 28.34 6.71 -12.72
CA HIS A 447 28.60 6.18 -14.05
C HIS A 447 29.25 7.23 -14.95
N ALA A 448 30.13 6.80 -15.86
CA ALA A 448 30.88 7.68 -16.76
C ALA A 448 30.01 8.65 -17.58
N ASP A 449 28.82 8.21 -17.97
CA ASP A 449 27.86 8.99 -18.78
C ASP A 449 27.09 10.03 -17.98
N MET A 450 27.32 10.12 -16.67
CA MET A 450 26.86 11.23 -15.82
C MET A 450 27.83 12.41 -15.82
N GLU A 451 29.02 12.25 -16.38
CA GLU A 451 30.03 13.31 -16.52
C GLU A 451 29.63 14.24 -17.65
N VAL A 452 29.41 15.53 -17.34
CA VAL A 452 28.93 16.53 -18.31
C VAL A 452 29.97 17.62 -18.53
N ASN A 453 29.83 18.35 -19.65
CA ASN A 453 30.62 19.56 -19.97
C ASN A 453 32.14 19.38 -19.89
N SER A 454 32.66 18.24 -20.37
CA SER A 454 34.10 17.90 -20.38
C SER A 454 34.71 17.76 -18.97
N PHE A 455 33.93 17.27 -18.00
CA PHE A 455 34.39 16.95 -16.65
C PHE A 455 35.71 16.17 -16.64
N ASN A 456 36.70 16.69 -15.92
CA ASN A 456 38.00 16.06 -15.76
C ASN A 456 38.08 15.23 -14.48
N ARG A 457 37.84 13.92 -14.60
CA ARG A 457 37.91 12.98 -13.48
C ARG A 457 39.31 12.86 -12.83
N ALA A 458 40.38 13.33 -13.47
CA ALA A 458 41.71 13.36 -12.87
C ALA A 458 41.89 14.50 -11.85
N MET A 459 41.00 15.50 -11.88
CA MET A 459 41.03 16.68 -11.02
C MET A 459 39.64 16.91 -10.38
N ALA A 460 39.04 15.84 -9.86
CA ALA A 460 37.71 15.85 -9.26
C ALA A 460 37.75 16.05 -7.74
N TYR A 461 36.65 16.50 -7.14
CA TYR A 461 36.46 16.55 -5.69
C TYR A 461 34.97 16.53 -5.33
N ILE A 462 34.66 16.19 -4.08
CA ILE A 462 33.29 16.31 -3.56
C ILE A 462 33.09 17.71 -3.00
N SER A 463 32.20 18.48 -3.61
CA SER A 463 31.72 19.76 -3.10
C SER A 463 30.55 19.55 -2.14
N HIS A 464 30.46 20.39 -1.12
CA HIS A 464 29.45 20.38 -0.06
C HIS A 464 28.73 21.73 -0.04
N TYR A 465 27.39 21.72 -0.06
CA TYR A 465 26.59 22.94 -0.07
C TYR A 465 26.37 23.50 1.34
N THR A 466 27.28 24.34 1.82
CA THR A 466 27.22 24.90 3.17
C THR A 466 27.39 26.42 3.17
N GLY A 467 26.78 27.11 4.14
CA GLY A 467 26.83 28.57 4.22
C GLY A 467 26.29 29.27 2.96
N GLY A 468 25.34 28.65 2.26
CA GLY A 468 24.71 29.20 1.06
C GLY A 468 25.54 29.08 -0.22
N ASN A 469 26.63 28.31 -0.23
CA ASN A 469 27.48 28.10 -1.39
C ASN A 469 27.96 26.64 -1.47
N TRP A 470 28.24 26.18 -2.69
CA TRP A 470 29.03 24.98 -2.92
C TRP A 470 30.50 25.27 -2.63
N ASP A 471 31.12 24.52 -1.72
CA ASP A 471 32.51 24.73 -1.34
C ASP A 471 33.52 24.12 -2.34
N THR A 472 34.79 24.44 -2.14
CA THR A 472 35.91 23.84 -2.88
C THR A 472 36.69 22.93 -1.95
N TYR A 473 37.17 21.81 -2.48
CA TYR A 473 38.01 20.85 -1.77
C TYR A 473 39.23 20.48 -2.61
N GLY A 474 40.19 19.75 -2.03
CA GLY A 474 41.38 19.31 -2.74
C GLY A 474 41.02 18.37 -3.89
N ALA A 475 41.39 18.76 -5.13
CA ALA A 475 41.17 17.95 -6.31
C ALA A 475 42.08 16.71 -6.33
N ALA A 476 41.52 15.58 -6.74
CA ALA A 476 42.22 14.30 -6.87
C ALA A 476 41.65 13.49 -8.05
N ALA A 477 42.40 12.49 -8.48
CA ALA A 477 41.91 11.56 -9.49
C ALA A 477 40.85 10.63 -8.90
N ALA A 478 39.68 10.56 -9.53
CA ALA A 478 38.68 9.53 -9.26
C ALA A 478 39.27 8.14 -9.57
N THR A 479 38.87 7.15 -8.79
CA THR A 479 39.29 5.75 -8.99
C THR A 479 38.12 4.91 -9.52
N VAL A 480 38.41 3.76 -10.11
CA VAL A 480 37.39 2.84 -10.61
C VAL A 480 37.14 1.77 -9.54
N ALA A 481 35.88 1.64 -9.12
CA ALA A 481 35.44 0.57 -8.22
C ALA A 481 35.35 -0.78 -8.95
N SER A 482 35.28 -1.87 -8.20
CA SER A 482 35.21 -3.24 -8.75
C SER A 482 33.99 -3.48 -9.66
N ASN A 483 32.93 -2.71 -9.48
CA ASN A 483 31.71 -2.74 -10.30
C ASN A 483 31.81 -1.86 -11.57
N GLY A 484 32.97 -1.26 -11.86
CA GLY A 484 33.21 -0.40 -13.02
C GLY A 484 32.74 1.05 -12.87
N MET A 485 32.14 1.42 -11.73
CA MET A 485 31.77 2.82 -11.45
C MET A 485 33.01 3.65 -11.07
N TYR A 486 32.97 4.94 -11.34
CA TYR A 486 33.95 5.88 -10.78
C TYR A 486 33.57 6.24 -9.35
N LYS A 487 34.58 6.51 -8.53
CA LYS A 487 34.42 6.90 -7.14
C LYS A 487 35.46 7.91 -6.66
N ILE A 488 35.06 8.73 -5.70
CA ILE A 488 35.94 9.68 -4.99
C ILE A 488 35.47 9.83 -3.55
N SER A 489 36.40 10.15 -2.64
CA SER A 489 36.13 10.28 -1.21
C SER A 489 36.43 11.68 -0.69
N ARG A 490 35.74 12.08 0.37
CA ARG A 490 36.00 13.32 1.11
C ARG A 490 35.98 13.01 2.61
N MET A 491 37.02 13.47 3.29
CA MET A 491 37.29 13.09 4.68
C MET A 491 36.96 14.22 5.67
N GLY A 492 36.66 13.83 6.92
CA GLY A 492 36.55 14.73 8.07
C GLY A 492 35.31 15.64 8.06
N LEU A 493 34.20 15.18 7.49
CA LEU A 493 32.96 15.96 7.48
C LEU A 493 32.31 15.96 8.87
N THR A 494 32.04 17.16 9.38
CA THR A 494 31.31 17.41 10.63
C THR A 494 29.95 18.08 10.40
N SER A 495 29.63 18.35 9.14
CA SER A 495 28.34 18.86 8.68
C SER A 495 27.97 18.17 7.38
N PHE A 496 26.66 18.00 7.19
CA PHE A 496 26.10 17.26 6.07
C PHE A 496 24.94 18.04 5.47
N SER A 497 24.90 18.07 4.15
CA SER A 497 23.91 18.77 3.34
C SER A 497 24.06 18.21 1.91
N PRO A 498 23.46 18.79 0.85
CA PRO A 498 23.74 18.34 -0.49
C PRO A 498 25.24 18.27 -0.79
N PHE A 499 25.66 17.16 -1.39
CA PHE A 499 26.99 16.92 -1.94
C PHE A 499 26.89 16.72 -3.45
N ALA A 500 27.91 17.16 -4.18
CA ALA A 500 28.03 16.97 -5.62
C ALA A 500 29.50 16.73 -5.98
N VAL A 501 29.78 16.10 -7.12
CA VAL A 501 31.15 15.86 -7.59
C VAL A 501 31.51 16.88 -8.67
N PHE A 502 32.46 17.75 -8.38
CA PHE A 502 32.96 18.81 -9.25
C PHE A 502 34.36 18.49 -9.73
N ASP A 503 34.78 19.11 -10.83
CA ASP A 503 36.19 19.18 -11.18
C ASP A 503 36.78 20.56 -10.83
N GLN A 504 38.10 20.69 -10.91
CA GLN A 504 38.82 21.93 -10.64
C GLN A 504 38.37 23.16 -11.48
N ASN A 505 37.70 22.94 -12.60
CA ASN A 505 37.25 23.98 -13.53
C ASN A 505 35.80 24.40 -13.27
N THR A 506 35.10 23.73 -12.36
CA THR A 506 33.70 24.03 -12.02
C THR A 506 33.58 25.41 -11.38
N LYS A 507 32.73 26.26 -11.94
CA LYS A 507 32.46 27.62 -11.43
C LYS A 507 31.00 27.73 -11.02
N VAL A 508 30.77 27.59 -9.73
CA VAL A 508 29.43 27.64 -9.10
C VAL A 508 29.17 28.92 -8.31
N SER A 509 30.23 29.69 -8.06
CA SER A 509 30.09 31.05 -7.56
C SER A 509 29.69 31.96 -8.71
N VAL A 510 28.73 32.87 -8.47
CA VAL A 510 28.79 34.15 -9.18
C VAL A 510 30.15 34.71 -8.78
N ASN A 511 31.10 34.77 -9.72
CA ASN A 511 32.28 35.58 -9.52
C ASN A 511 31.76 36.97 -9.12
N ASN A 512 32.01 37.39 -7.88
CA ASN A 512 32.40 38.78 -7.75
C ASN A 512 33.59 38.89 -8.69
N ILE A 513 33.41 39.58 -9.82
CA ILE A 513 34.54 39.98 -10.65
C ILE A 513 35.31 40.96 -9.76
N THR A 514 36.16 40.44 -8.89
CA THR A 514 37.28 41.17 -8.32
C THR A 514 38.38 41.13 -9.35
N ALA A 515 38.23 41.99 -10.35
CA ALA A 515 39.38 42.71 -10.87
C ALA A 515 39.38 44.07 -10.15
N ASP A 516 40.37 44.20 -9.25
CA ASP A 516 40.96 45.41 -8.70
C ASP A 516 40.32 46.20 -7.53
N LYS A 517 41.16 46.35 -6.48
CA LYS A 517 41.20 47.39 -5.42
C LYS A 517 40.11 47.46 -4.33
N GLY A 518 39.47 46.35 -3.96
CA GLY A 518 38.66 46.30 -2.73
C GLY A 518 37.47 47.28 -2.75
N VAL A 519 36.79 47.36 -3.90
CA VAL A 519 35.60 48.20 -4.09
C VAL A 519 34.44 47.62 -3.31
N ASP A 520 33.82 48.42 -2.43
CA ASP A 520 32.67 48.03 -1.64
C ASP A 520 31.47 48.91 -1.93
N ILE A 521 30.27 48.34 -1.80
CA ILE A 521 29.02 49.10 -1.96
C ILE A 521 28.15 48.91 -0.71
N TYR A 522 27.72 50.02 -0.12
CA TYR A 522 26.99 50.01 1.15
C TYR A 522 26.05 51.23 1.29
N PRO A 523 25.02 51.16 2.13
CA PRO A 523 24.51 49.95 2.78
C PRO A 523 23.82 49.03 1.76
N ASN A 524 23.80 47.72 2.05
CA ASN A 524 22.97 46.76 1.33
C ASN A 524 22.28 45.85 2.38
N PRO A 525 20.96 45.94 2.60
CA PRO A 525 19.97 46.72 1.82
C PRO A 525 20.13 48.24 1.92
N ALA A 526 19.76 48.96 0.86
CA ALA A 526 19.86 50.41 0.75
C ALA A 526 18.48 51.07 0.80
N SER A 527 18.36 52.22 1.50
CA SER A 527 17.13 53.03 1.51
C SER A 527 17.13 54.07 0.39
N ASN A 528 17.72 55.25 0.61
CA ASN A 528 17.69 56.35 -0.36
C ASN A 528 19.05 56.64 -0.97
N THR A 529 20.14 56.16 -0.37
CA THR A 529 21.50 56.48 -0.82
C THR A 529 22.36 55.23 -0.79
N LEU A 530 23.15 55.06 -1.85
CA LEU A 530 24.12 53.99 -2.01
C LEU A 530 25.52 54.59 -2.13
N TYR A 531 26.46 54.16 -1.30
CA TYR A 531 27.84 54.61 -1.30
C TYR A 531 28.74 53.57 -1.96
N ILE A 532 29.78 54.05 -2.64
CA ILE A 532 30.82 53.21 -3.23
C ILE A 532 32.16 53.58 -2.60
N ARG A 533 32.84 52.60 -2.00
CA ARG A 533 34.21 52.73 -1.48
C ARG A 533 35.21 52.23 -2.51
N ASN A 534 36.37 52.86 -2.56
CA ASN A 534 37.54 52.50 -3.37
C ASN A 534 37.32 52.52 -4.90
N ALA A 535 36.32 53.25 -5.41
CA ALA A 535 36.18 53.56 -6.83
C ALA A 535 36.49 55.04 -7.08
N SER A 536 37.41 55.36 -7.99
CA SER A 536 37.73 56.75 -8.39
C SER A 536 37.48 56.92 -9.88
N ASN A 537 36.90 58.06 -10.27
CA ASN A 537 36.64 58.44 -11.67
C ASN A 537 35.94 57.33 -12.49
N ALA A 538 34.86 56.78 -11.94
CA ALA A 538 34.11 55.69 -12.56
C ALA A 538 32.69 56.11 -12.92
N THR A 539 32.10 55.44 -13.90
CA THR A 539 30.68 55.51 -14.19
C THR A 539 29.95 54.37 -13.49
N ALA A 540 28.94 54.69 -12.69
CA ALA A 540 28.00 53.74 -12.11
C ALA A 540 26.73 53.65 -12.96
N GLU A 541 26.38 52.45 -13.41
CA GLU A 541 25.13 52.13 -14.11
C GLU A 541 24.29 51.17 -13.26
N ILE A 542 23.08 51.57 -12.88
CA ILE A 542 22.14 50.70 -12.18
C ILE A 542 21.14 50.13 -13.18
N VAL A 543 20.98 48.81 -13.16
CA VAL A 543 20.03 48.06 -13.98
C VAL A 543 19.07 47.25 -13.10
N ASN A 544 17.83 47.10 -13.53
CA ASN A 544 16.85 46.23 -12.87
C ASN A 544 17.03 44.75 -13.30
N ILE A 545 16.22 43.85 -12.73
CA ILE A 545 16.25 42.40 -13.05
C ILE A 545 15.96 42.06 -14.52
N ALA A 546 15.29 42.95 -15.25
CA ALA A 546 15.03 42.80 -16.69
C ALA A 546 16.19 43.32 -17.56
N GLY A 547 17.31 43.74 -16.94
CA GLY A 547 18.48 44.31 -17.61
C GLY A 547 18.29 45.74 -18.10
N LYS A 548 17.16 46.39 -17.78
CA LYS A 548 16.90 47.79 -18.16
C LYS A 548 17.71 48.73 -17.27
N LYS A 549 18.48 49.62 -17.90
CA LYS A 549 19.16 50.75 -17.22
C LYS A 549 18.13 51.69 -16.60
N VAL A 550 18.24 51.87 -15.29
CA VAL A 550 17.35 52.74 -14.48
C VAL A 550 18.05 53.97 -13.94
N LEU A 551 19.38 53.94 -13.78
CA LEU A 551 20.18 55.08 -13.34
C LEU A 551 21.58 55.00 -13.94
N SER A 552 22.19 56.15 -14.24
CA SER A 552 23.61 56.23 -14.59
C SER A 552 24.20 57.54 -14.08
N THR A 553 25.32 57.47 -13.38
CA THR A 553 26.00 58.63 -12.79
C THR A 553 27.51 58.41 -12.74
N GLU A 554 28.26 59.50 -12.82
CA GLU A 554 29.68 59.49 -12.47
C GLU A 554 29.85 59.41 -10.95
N VAL A 555 30.87 58.70 -10.50
CA VAL A 555 31.16 58.45 -9.08
C VAL A 555 32.65 58.57 -8.80
N SER A 556 32.95 59.13 -7.63
CA SER A 556 34.27 59.14 -7.03
C SER A 556 34.25 58.41 -5.69
N ASN A 557 35.41 58.29 -5.05
CA ASN A 557 35.53 57.48 -3.84
C ASN A 557 34.62 58.07 -2.76
N ASN A 558 33.81 57.24 -2.13
CA ASN A 558 32.88 57.61 -1.07
C ASN A 558 31.77 58.58 -1.52
N THR A 559 31.46 58.66 -2.81
CA THR A 559 30.33 59.43 -3.35
C THR A 559 29.01 58.68 -3.09
N GLY A 560 27.99 59.40 -2.62
CA GLY A 560 26.64 58.87 -2.43
C GLY A 560 25.81 59.01 -3.71
N ILE A 561 25.23 57.91 -4.17
CA ILE A 561 24.28 57.85 -5.28
C ILE A 561 22.87 57.92 -4.70
N ASP A 562 22.07 58.90 -5.13
CA ASP A 562 20.65 58.96 -4.81
C ASP A 562 19.87 57.89 -5.59
N ILE A 563 19.24 56.98 -4.85
CA ILE A 563 18.40 55.88 -5.34
C ILE A 563 16.96 55.97 -4.81
N SER A 564 16.57 57.12 -4.25
CA SER A 564 15.23 57.34 -3.66
C SER A 564 14.08 57.14 -4.66
N THR A 565 14.36 57.36 -5.95
CA THR A 565 13.40 57.20 -7.05
C THR A 565 13.22 55.76 -7.50
N LEU A 566 14.10 54.83 -7.07
CA LEU A 566 14.00 53.41 -7.41
C LEU A 566 12.92 52.73 -6.55
N SER A 567 12.05 51.94 -7.17
CA SER A 567 11.10 51.09 -6.45
C SER A 567 11.83 49.99 -5.67
N ASN A 568 11.23 49.50 -4.57
CA ASN A 568 11.77 48.37 -3.81
C ASN A 568 11.99 47.15 -4.71
N GLY A 569 13.15 46.50 -4.58
CA GLY A 569 13.50 45.39 -5.44
C GLY A 569 14.99 45.09 -5.50
N LEU A 570 15.35 44.06 -6.29
CA LEU A 570 16.72 43.67 -6.57
C LEU A 570 17.27 44.44 -7.78
N TYR A 571 18.47 44.98 -7.64
CA TYR A 571 19.16 45.72 -8.70
C TYR A 571 20.62 45.26 -8.82
N PHE A 572 21.20 45.54 -9.99
CA PHE A 572 22.63 45.39 -10.22
C PHE A 572 23.23 46.76 -10.52
N ILE A 573 24.39 47.04 -9.94
CA ILE A 573 25.20 48.23 -10.24
C ILE A 573 26.48 47.79 -10.93
N ARG A 574 26.74 48.35 -12.11
CA ARG A 574 27.92 48.14 -12.93
C ARG A 574 28.81 49.36 -12.84
N LEU A 575 30.08 49.17 -12.50
CA LEU A 575 31.09 50.22 -12.44
C LEU A 575 32.02 50.07 -13.64
N SER A 576 32.31 51.18 -14.31
CA SER A 576 33.24 51.25 -15.44
C SER A 576 34.05 52.54 -15.40
N GLY A 577 35.36 52.42 -15.22
CA GLY A 577 36.34 53.51 -15.30
C GLY A 577 37.71 52.94 -15.70
N ASP A 578 38.71 53.81 -15.82
CA ASP A 578 40.06 53.42 -16.31
C ASP A 578 40.70 52.32 -15.44
N ASP A 579 40.45 52.37 -14.13
CA ASP A 579 41.05 51.51 -13.10
C ASP A 579 40.04 50.56 -12.41
N VAL A 580 38.76 50.57 -12.80
CA VAL A 580 37.71 49.78 -12.14
C VAL A 580 36.69 49.23 -13.12
N LYS A 581 36.49 47.91 -13.09
CA LYS A 581 35.40 47.23 -13.82
C LYS A 581 34.78 46.17 -12.93
N ALA A 582 33.67 46.52 -12.28
CA ALA A 582 33.02 45.68 -11.27
C ALA A 582 31.51 45.66 -11.44
N THR A 583 30.86 44.62 -10.90
CA THR A 583 29.39 44.55 -10.85
C THR A 583 28.96 43.99 -9.51
N PHE A 584 28.00 44.65 -8.86
CA PHE A 584 27.49 44.26 -7.55
C PHE A 584 25.97 44.14 -7.58
N LYS A 585 25.43 43.26 -6.73
CA LYS A 585 24.00 43.17 -6.46
C LYS A 585 23.65 43.95 -5.19
N PHE A 586 22.54 44.69 -5.20
CA PHE A 586 22.01 45.31 -3.98
C PHE A 586 20.47 45.26 -3.94
N ILE A 587 19.93 45.33 -2.72
CA ILE A 587 18.48 45.31 -2.46
C ILE A 587 18.05 46.71 -2.05
N LYS A 588 17.11 47.31 -2.80
CA LYS A 588 16.41 48.55 -2.43
C LYS A 588 15.23 48.22 -1.51
N ARG A 589 15.18 48.86 -0.34
CA ARG A 589 14.01 48.88 0.56
C ARG A 589 13.68 50.33 0.92
N GLN A 590 12.48 50.62 1.43
CA GLN A 590 12.15 51.98 1.88
C GLN A 590 12.91 52.33 3.15
#